data_AF-A0A7S3F4C6-F1
#
_entry.id   AF-A0A7S3F4C6-F1
#
_cell.length_a   1.000
_cell.length_b   1.000
_cell.length_c   1.000
_cell.angle_alpha   90.00
_cell.angle_beta   90.00
_cell.angle_gamma   90.00
#
_symmetry.space_group_name_H-M   'P 1'
#
loop_
_entity.id
_entity.type
_entity.pdbx_description
1 polymer ?
#
loop_
_entity_poly.entity_id
_entity_poly.type
_entity_poly.pdbx_seq_one_letter_code
_entity_poly.pdbx_strand_id
1 'polypeptide(L)'
;EMGNTYALRHHLRESGGDEIIRELVTSGAAVFYGASAGAILAGRTIQMAFWKDWDDKTVSGQLSGAVWDDPKTAAGLDLAGGRSIFPHANGQYGNPAWQQKQAERWGHTDHEVVKLADGEGVVIEDGVMRRI
;
A
#
# COMPACT_ATOMS: atom_id res chain seq x y z
N GLU A 1 1.27 -15.44 -3.95
CA GLU A 1 0.00 -14.68 -3.85
C GLU A 1 -0.15 -14.21 -2.41
N MET A 2 -0.21 -12.89 -2.17
CA MET A 2 -0.19 -12.30 -0.80
C MET A 2 -1.48 -11.53 -0.45
N GLY A 3 -2.62 -12.08 -0.86
CA GLY A 3 -3.94 -11.68 -0.36
C GLY A 3 -4.51 -10.40 -0.97
N ASN A 4 -5.72 -10.05 -0.52
CA ASN A 4 -6.47 -8.87 -0.94
C ASN A 4 -6.17 -7.69 0.00
N THR A 5 -5.74 -6.55 -0.58
CA THR A 5 -5.32 -5.36 0.17
C THR A 5 -6.45 -4.77 1.03
N TYR A 6 -7.69 -4.78 0.53
CA TYR A 6 -8.86 -4.26 1.25
C TYR A 6 -9.21 -5.12 2.46
N ALA A 7 -9.18 -6.45 2.29
CA ALA A 7 -9.39 -7.37 3.40
C ALA A 7 -8.33 -7.17 4.49
N LEU A 8 -7.05 -7.09 4.11
CA LEU A 8 -5.94 -6.85 5.02
C LEU A 8 -6.12 -5.54 5.80
N ARG A 9 -6.39 -4.44 5.09
CA ARG A 9 -6.58 -3.12 5.73
C ARG A 9 -7.79 -3.11 6.66
N HIS A 10 -8.92 -3.70 6.23
CA HIS A 10 -10.14 -3.78 7.01
C HIS A 10 -9.89 -4.49 8.33
N HIS A 11 -9.34 -5.71 8.29
CA HIS A 11 -9.14 -6.50 9.51
C HIS A 11 -8.15 -5.87 10.47
N LEU A 12 -7.09 -5.22 9.98
CA LEU A 12 -6.17 -4.48 10.86
C LEU A 12 -6.90 -3.33 11.55
N ARG A 13 -7.68 -2.53 10.80
CA ARG A 13 -8.45 -1.41 11.37
C ARG A 13 -9.41 -1.86 12.46
N GLU A 14 -10.20 -2.90 12.17
CA GLU A 14 -11.26 -3.35 13.08
C GLU A 14 -10.67 -3.98 14.35
N SER A 15 -9.46 -4.55 14.26
CA SER A 15 -8.78 -5.15 15.42
C SER A 15 -7.89 -4.18 16.20
N GLY A 16 -7.62 -2.99 15.67
CA GLY A 16 -6.59 -2.08 16.19
C GLY A 16 -5.15 -2.58 15.95
N GLY A 17 -4.99 -3.54 15.03
CA GLY A 17 -3.69 -4.12 14.72
C GLY A 17 -2.78 -3.16 13.97
N ASP A 18 -3.34 -2.21 13.21
CA ASP A 18 -2.59 -1.17 12.52
C ASP A 18 -1.86 -0.24 13.48
N GLU A 19 -2.50 0.19 14.57
CA GLU A 19 -1.84 1.03 15.57
C GLU A 19 -0.71 0.28 16.28
N ILE A 20 -0.96 -0.97 16.69
CA ILE A 20 0.05 -1.80 17.38
C ILE A 20 1.26 -2.03 16.47
N ILE A 21 1.04 -2.40 15.21
CA ILE A 21 2.12 -2.62 14.24
C ILE A 21 2.90 -1.31 14.05
N ARG A 22 2.21 -0.20 13.83
CA ARG A 22 2.86 1.10 13.63
C ARG A 22 3.70 1.49 14.84
N GLU A 23 3.19 1.35 16.06
CA GLU A 23 3.92 1.65 17.30
C GLU A 23 5.18 0.78 17.43
N LEU A 24 5.06 -0.54 17.26
CA LEU A 24 6.19 -1.45 17.39
C LEU A 24 7.29 -1.17 16.36
N VAL A 25 6.92 -0.81 15.12
CA VAL A 25 7.90 -0.52 14.07
C VAL A 25 8.56 0.84 14.31
N THR A 26 7.77 1.87 14.60
CA THR A 26 8.29 3.24 14.78
C THR A 26 9.10 3.42 16.07
N SER A 27 8.85 2.59 17.09
CA SER A 27 9.68 2.54 18.32
C SER A 27 10.98 1.73 18.15
N GLY A 28 11.17 1.04 17.01
CA GLY A 28 12.30 0.15 16.79
C GLY A 28 12.18 -1.21 17.49
N ALA A 29 11.03 -1.52 18.10
CA ALA A 29 10.78 -2.80 18.77
C ALA A 29 10.55 -3.96 17.78
N ALA A 30 10.15 -3.65 16.53
CA ALA A 30 9.92 -4.64 15.49
C ALA A 30 10.38 -4.16 14.10
N VAL A 31 10.67 -5.12 13.23
CA VAL A 31 10.91 -4.90 11.80
C VAL A 31 9.65 -5.29 11.03
N PHE A 32 9.17 -4.41 10.15
CA PHE A 32 8.07 -4.71 9.24
C PHE A 32 8.61 -5.30 7.93
N TYR A 33 8.06 -6.43 7.51
CA TYR A 33 8.25 -6.97 6.17
C TYR A 33 6.89 -7.08 5.48
N GLY A 34 6.78 -6.50 4.29
CA GLY A 34 5.58 -6.56 3.48
C GLY A 34 5.92 -6.84 2.03
N ALA A 35 5.12 -7.69 1.40
CA ALA A 35 5.18 -7.91 -0.04
C ALA A 35 3.76 -7.89 -0.62
N SER A 36 3.66 -7.44 -1.87
CA SER A 36 2.39 -7.16 -2.55
C SER A 36 1.41 -6.33 -1.68
N ALA A 37 0.26 -6.85 -1.28
CA ALA A 37 -0.71 -6.17 -0.41
C ALA A 37 -0.07 -5.61 0.89
N GLY A 38 0.87 -6.35 1.50
CA GLY A 38 1.59 -5.88 2.69
C GLY A 38 2.52 -4.71 2.39
N ALA A 39 3.12 -4.65 1.20
CA ALA A 39 3.94 -3.51 0.77
C ALA A 39 3.07 -2.28 0.48
N ILE A 40 1.90 -2.46 -0.14
CA ILE A 40 0.91 -1.40 -0.33
C ILE A 40 0.47 -0.85 1.04
N LEU A 41 0.13 -1.72 1.98
CA LEU A 41 -0.27 -1.37 3.34
C LEU A 41 0.80 -0.55 4.08
N ALA A 42 2.09 -0.85 3.89
CA ALA A 42 3.18 -0.12 4.53
C ALA A 42 3.28 1.35 4.09
N GLY A 43 2.75 1.68 2.92
CA GLY A 43 2.75 3.04 2.37
C GLY A 43 1.72 3.96 3.02
N ARG A 44 1.61 5.16 2.45
CA ARG A 44 0.66 6.20 2.88
C ARG A 44 -0.80 5.80 2.67
N THR A 45 -1.12 5.12 1.57
CA THR A 45 -2.51 4.74 1.23
C THR A 45 -2.57 3.38 0.55
N ILE A 46 -3.61 2.61 0.86
CA ILE A 46 -3.91 1.35 0.15
C ILE A 46 -4.55 1.55 -1.22
N GLN A 47 -4.90 2.79 -1.58
CA GLN A 47 -5.47 3.13 -2.88
C GLN A 47 -4.51 2.83 -4.05
N MET A 48 -3.25 2.47 -3.80
CA MET A 48 -2.38 1.88 -4.82
C MET A 48 -2.97 0.62 -5.45
N ALA A 49 -3.81 -0.13 -4.72
CA ALA A 49 -4.54 -1.27 -5.26
C ALA A 49 -5.53 -0.86 -6.38
N PHE A 50 -6.00 0.38 -6.41
CA PHE A 50 -6.94 0.90 -7.43
C PHE A 50 -6.32 0.92 -8.83
N TRP A 51 -5.00 1.07 -8.92
CA TRP A 51 -4.32 1.26 -10.19
C TRP A 51 -4.46 0.04 -11.10
N LYS A 52 -4.38 -1.16 -10.51
CA LYS A 52 -4.49 -2.44 -11.25
C LYS A 52 -5.89 -3.05 -11.17
N ASP A 53 -6.66 -2.69 -10.14
CA ASP A 53 -7.99 -3.22 -9.88
C ASP A 53 -8.02 -4.77 -9.82
N TRP A 54 -6.94 -5.37 -9.29
CA TRP A 54 -6.81 -6.81 -9.11
C TRP A 54 -7.55 -7.31 -7.88
N ASP A 55 -7.69 -6.45 -6.86
CA ASP A 55 -8.29 -6.80 -5.59
C ASP A 55 -9.79 -6.50 -5.61
N ASP A 56 -10.59 -7.43 -5.07
CA ASP A 56 -12.02 -7.23 -4.86
C ASP A 56 -12.26 -6.30 -3.65
N LYS A 57 -12.73 -5.08 -3.92
CA LYS A 57 -13.09 -4.05 -2.90
C LYS A 57 -14.14 -4.52 -1.89
N THR A 58 -14.97 -5.49 -2.27
CA THR A 58 -16.06 -6.01 -1.43
C THR A 58 -15.69 -7.29 -0.70
N VAL A 59 -14.58 -7.93 -1.07
CA VAL A 59 -14.16 -9.26 -0.56
C VAL A 59 -15.33 -10.25 -0.60
N SER A 60 -15.84 -10.48 -1.81
CA SER A 60 -17.00 -11.34 -2.08
C SER A 60 -18.25 -10.92 -1.27
N GLY A 61 -18.47 -9.61 -1.13
CA GLY A 61 -19.59 -9.02 -0.42
C GLY A 61 -19.43 -8.90 1.10
N GLN A 62 -18.35 -9.42 1.70
CA GLN A 62 -18.08 -9.32 3.14
C GLN A 62 -17.90 -7.88 3.61
N LEU A 63 -17.43 -6.99 2.73
CA LEU A 63 -17.15 -5.57 3.01
C LEU A 63 -18.09 -4.61 2.25
N SER A 64 -19.34 -5.00 2.02
CA SER A 64 -20.30 -4.27 1.18
C SER A 64 -20.61 -2.81 1.58
N GLY A 65 -20.17 -2.34 2.76
CA GLY A 65 -20.28 -0.94 3.20
C GLY A 65 -18.97 -0.15 3.25
N ALA A 66 -17.83 -0.73 2.88
CA ALA A 66 -16.53 -0.05 2.98
C ALA A 66 -16.34 0.99 1.87
N VAL A 67 -16.04 2.25 2.26
CA VAL A 67 -15.81 3.37 1.33
C VAL A 67 -14.31 3.59 1.16
N TRP A 68 -13.70 2.90 0.20
CA TRP A 68 -12.25 2.95 -0.01
C TRP A 68 -11.75 4.26 -0.64
N ASP A 69 -12.65 5.11 -1.15
CA ASP A 69 -12.30 6.43 -1.67
C ASP A 69 -12.07 7.45 -0.54
N ASP A 70 -12.55 7.17 0.69
CA ASP A 70 -12.26 7.99 1.87
C ASP A 70 -10.79 7.81 2.30
N PRO A 71 -9.98 8.90 2.34
CA PRO A 71 -8.59 8.82 2.74
C PRO A 71 -8.36 8.25 4.14
N LYS A 72 -9.31 8.41 5.07
CA LYS A 72 -9.17 7.83 6.42
C LYS A 72 -9.34 6.32 6.39
N THR A 73 -10.37 5.85 5.70
CA THR A 73 -10.66 4.42 5.51
C THR A 73 -9.53 3.72 4.78
N ALA A 74 -8.91 4.37 3.79
CA ALA A 74 -7.85 3.81 2.96
C ALA A 74 -6.42 4.16 3.40
N ALA A 75 -6.25 4.88 4.52
CA ALA A 75 -4.93 5.19 5.06
C ALA A 75 -4.15 3.89 5.29
N GLY A 76 -2.91 3.83 4.79
CA GLY A 76 -1.97 2.77 5.11
C GLY A 76 -1.33 3.00 6.48
N LEU A 77 -0.30 2.22 6.80
CA LEU A 77 0.48 2.36 8.03
C LEU A 77 1.42 3.56 8.00
N ASP A 78 1.69 4.10 6.81
CA ASP A 78 2.58 5.25 6.57
C ASP A 78 3.98 5.05 7.18
N LEU A 79 4.49 3.81 7.10
CA LEU A 79 5.84 3.43 7.52
C LEU A 79 6.89 3.89 6.49
N ALA A 80 6.47 4.20 5.26
CA ALA A 80 7.33 4.71 4.20
C ALA A 80 7.55 6.24 4.24
N GLY A 81 7.08 6.92 5.29
CA GLY A 81 7.32 8.34 5.51
C GLY A 81 6.63 9.24 4.48
N GLY A 82 5.32 9.08 4.30
CA GLY A 82 4.50 9.83 3.35
C GLY A 82 4.48 9.28 1.93
N ARG A 83 5.25 8.23 1.64
CA ARG A 83 5.35 7.61 0.31
C ARG A 83 4.36 6.45 0.19
N SER A 84 3.89 6.20 -1.03
CA SER A 84 3.10 4.99 -1.34
C SER A 84 3.95 3.98 -2.12
N ILE A 85 3.68 2.69 -1.94
CA ILE A 85 4.39 1.62 -2.65
C ILE A 85 3.46 0.97 -3.65
N PHE A 86 3.90 0.88 -4.91
CA PHE A 86 3.18 0.23 -6.01
C PHE A 86 3.93 -1.02 -6.47
N PRO A 87 3.54 -2.23 -6.02
CA PRO A 87 4.19 -3.48 -6.38
C PRO A 87 3.68 -4.04 -7.72
N HIS A 88 4.47 -4.97 -8.28
CA HIS A 88 4.21 -5.60 -9.57
C HIS A 88 4.23 -4.60 -10.74
N ALA A 89 5.16 -3.65 -10.71
CA ALA A 89 5.37 -2.66 -11.77
C ALA A 89 6.08 -3.28 -13.01
N ASN A 90 5.58 -4.42 -13.47
CA ASN A 90 6.09 -5.17 -14.62
C ASN A 90 5.21 -4.94 -15.86
N GLY A 91 5.76 -5.18 -17.05
CA GLY A 91 5.00 -5.11 -18.30
C GLY A 91 4.23 -3.79 -18.45
N GLN A 92 2.90 -3.87 -18.66
CA GLN A 92 2.06 -2.67 -18.76
C GLN A 92 2.05 -1.81 -17.49
N TYR A 93 2.20 -2.42 -16.32
CA TYR A 93 2.20 -1.71 -15.03
C TYR A 93 3.53 -1.02 -14.75
N GLY A 94 4.58 -1.42 -15.46
CA GLY A 94 5.88 -0.72 -15.49
C GLY A 94 5.90 0.47 -16.45
N ASN A 95 4.88 0.64 -17.30
CA ASN A 95 4.85 1.71 -18.29
C ASN A 95 4.66 3.09 -17.61
N PRO A 96 5.59 4.05 -17.77
CA PRO A 96 5.50 5.34 -17.09
C PRO A 96 4.26 6.16 -17.47
N ALA A 97 3.83 6.11 -18.74
CA ALA A 97 2.64 6.85 -19.19
C ALA A 97 1.35 6.24 -18.62
N TRP A 98 1.29 4.91 -18.48
CA TRP A 98 0.17 4.25 -17.78
C TRP A 98 0.14 4.65 -16.30
N GLN A 99 1.30 4.59 -15.62
CA GLN A 99 1.41 4.97 -14.21
C GLN A 99 1.01 6.43 -13.98
N GLN A 100 1.44 7.35 -14.84
CA GLN A 100 1.07 8.76 -14.76
C GLN A 100 -0.45 8.95 -14.88
N LYS A 101 -1.09 8.27 -15.84
CA LYS A 101 -2.55 8.30 -15.99
C LYS A 101 -3.28 7.76 -14.76
N GLN A 102 -2.77 6.71 -14.12
CA GLN A 102 -3.37 6.21 -12.88
C GLN A 102 -3.16 7.17 -11.71
N ALA A 103 -1.98 7.78 -11.60
CA ALA A 103 -1.71 8.78 -10.58
C ALA A 103 -2.66 9.98 -10.71
N GLU A 104 -2.86 10.51 -11.92
CA GLU A 104 -3.80 11.60 -12.18
C GLU A 104 -5.25 11.17 -11.91
N ARG A 105 -5.67 10.01 -12.42
CA ARG A 105 -7.03 9.48 -12.25
C ARG A 105 -7.44 9.36 -10.78
N TRP A 106 -6.51 8.93 -9.93
CA TRP A 106 -6.78 8.64 -8.53
C TRP A 106 -6.24 9.72 -7.57
N GLY A 107 -5.71 10.83 -8.09
CA GLY A 107 -5.22 11.94 -7.27
C GLY A 107 -3.93 11.65 -6.49
N HIS A 108 -3.10 10.71 -6.95
CA HIS A 108 -1.84 10.34 -6.31
C HIS A 108 -0.63 11.07 -6.92
N THR A 109 -0.79 12.35 -7.25
CA THR A 109 0.27 13.22 -7.79
C THR A 109 0.90 14.13 -6.73
N ASP A 110 0.39 14.10 -5.50
CA ASP A 110 0.81 14.94 -4.37
C ASP A 110 1.92 14.32 -3.52
N HIS A 111 2.33 13.08 -3.80
CA HIS A 111 3.39 12.37 -3.08
C HIS A 111 4.15 11.40 -3.97
N GLU A 112 5.28 10.93 -3.47
CA GLU A 112 6.09 9.92 -4.15
C GLU A 112 5.39 8.56 -4.13
N VAL A 113 5.29 7.94 -5.31
CA VAL A 113 4.88 6.54 -5.50
C VAL A 113 6.08 5.70 -5.91
N VAL A 114 6.56 4.88 -4.99
CA VAL A 114 7.69 3.96 -5.18
C VAL A 114 7.22 2.74 -5.95
N LYS A 115 7.65 2.62 -7.20
CA LYS A 115 7.27 1.51 -8.09
C LYS A 115 8.29 0.38 -7.99
N LEU A 116 7.81 -0.83 -7.73
CA LEU A 116 8.64 -2.04 -7.59
C LEU A 116 8.21 -3.10 -8.60
N ALA A 117 9.13 -3.47 -9.48
CA ALA A 117 8.98 -4.64 -10.34
C ALA A 117 9.07 -5.94 -9.52
N ASP A 118 8.68 -7.06 -10.10
CA ASP A 118 8.79 -8.36 -9.42
C ASP A 118 10.26 -8.70 -9.23
N GLY A 119 10.64 -9.04 -8.00
CA GLY A 119 12.02 -9.29 -7.61
C GLY A 119 12.77 -8.05 -7.09
N GLU A 120 12.21 -6.84 -7.22
CA GLU A 120 12.74 -5.65 -6.54
C GLU A 120 12.20 -5.54 -5.12
N GLY A 121 13.01 -4.97 -4.23
CA GLY A 121 12.60 -4.59 -2.89
C GLY A 121 13.08 -3.19 -2.51
N VAL A 122 12.59 -2.72 -1.36
CA VAL A 122 13.16 -1.56 -0.67
C VAL A 122 13.35 -1.87 0.80
N VAL A 123 14.44 -1.37 1.35
CA VAL A 123 14.69 -1.30 2.79
C VAL A 123 14.58 0.16 3.20
N ILE A 124 13.85 0.42 4.29
CA ILE A 124 13.72 1.73 4.88
C ILE A 124 14.30 1.64 6.30
N GLU A 125 15.37 2.38 6.54
CA GLU A 125 16.06 2.44 7.82
C GLU A 125 16.33 3.90 8.16
N ASP A 126 15.91 4.36 9.35
CA ASP A 126 16.03 5.75 9.78
C ASP A 126 15.49 6.77 8.76
N GLY A 127 14.38 6.41 8.09
CA GLY A 127 13.74 7.24 7.06
C GLY A 127 14.46 7.23 5.70
N VAL A 128 15.61 6.57 5.59
CA VAL A 128 16.39 6.42 4.36
C VAL A 128 15.93 5.17 3.63
N MET A 129 15.41 5.36 2.41
CA MET A 129 14.99 4.28 1.53
C MET A 129 16.14 3.86 0.59
N ARG A 130 16.37 2.55 0.49
CA ARG A 130 17.34 1.95 -0.44
C ARG A 130 16.68 0.82 -1.21
N ARG A 131 16.85 0.79 -2.54
CA ARG A 131 16.43 -0.35 -3.36
C ARG A 131 17.35 -1.54 -3.12
N ILE A 132 16.77 -2.73 -3.10
CA ILE A 132 17.46 -4.03 -2.99
C ILE A 132 17.01 -4.98 -4.08
#